data_AF-A0AA88UF42-F1
#
_entry.id   AF-A0AA88UF42-F1
#
_cell.length_a   1.000
_cell.length_b   1.000
_cell.length_c   1.000
_cell.angle_alpha   90.00
_cell.angle_beta   90.00
_cell.angle_gamma   90.00
#
_symmetry.space_group_name_H-M   'P 1'
#
loop_
_entity.id
_entity.type
_entity.pdbx_description
1 polymer ?
#
loop_
_entity_poly.entity_id
_entity_poly.type
_entity_poly.pdbx_seq_one_letter_code
_entity_poly.pdbx_strand_id
1 'polypeptide(L)'
;MAVKDENGEKALELFLKIGLDERTAKNTIANNKVTTNLIAVIHEAAVTDGCDRAIGNLIYTVATKYPANALMHRPTLLKYVVSSKIKIPAQLEAAFSFLADTGSDDFKVIEFEEACGVGVEVSEEDIEKTVSEIFDEYKNVILEQRYRINVGELFGHVRKRQPWADPKIVKQLIDAKLYALLGERTAADNEKPIKKKKEKPVKVEDKSTADDVPPPNPSEEELNPFLIFPSPEENFKVHTEVFFSDGSVLRACNSKETLEKHLKATQGKVLTRFPPEPNGYLHIGHAKAMFVDFGLARERGGGCYLRWDYFV
;
A
#
# COMPACT_ATOMS: atom_id res chain seq x y z
N MET A 1 26.62 23.13 -25.04
CA MET A 1 26.17 21.93 -24.31
C MET A 1 26.16 22.11 -22.80
N ALA A 2 27.01 22.95 -22.19
CA ALA A 2 27.07 23.14 -20.73
C ALA A 2 25.79 23.70 -20.06
N VAL A 3 25.02 24.58 -20.71
CA VAL A 3 23.86 25.26 -20.10
C VAL A 3 22.65 24.33 -19.87
N LYS A 4 22.56 23.20 -20.59
CA LYS A 4 21.46 22.24 -20.44
C LYS A 4 21.62 21.37 -19.18
N ASP A 5 22.85 21.06 -18.80
CA ASP A 5 23.15 20.22 -17.63
C ASP A 5 22.96 20.99 -16.32
N GLU A 6 23.41 22.26 -16.25
CA GLU A 6 23.22 23.08 -15.04
C GLU A 6 21.74 23.34 -14.68
N ASN A 7 20.88 23.51 -15.70
CA ASN A 7 19.45 23.71 -15.46
C ASN A 7 18.75 22.40 -15.03
N GLY A 8 19.23 21.25 -15.51
CA GLY A 8 18.73 19.94 -15.10
C GLY A 8 19.09 19.63 -13.65
N GLU A 9 20.31 19.95 -13.22
CA GLU A 9 20.77 19.75 -11.84
C GLU A 9 20.00 20.63 -10.84
N LYS A 10 19.78 21.90 -11.16
CA LYS A 10 18.98 22.81 -10.31
C LYS A 10 17.52 22.35 -10.20
N ALA A 11 16.94 21.86 -11.28
CA ALA A 11 15.59 21.28 -11.26
C ALA A 11 15.52 20.01 -10.43
N LEU A 12 16.55 19.14 -10.52
CA LEU A 12 16.66 17.94 -9.69
C LEU A 12 16.70 18.28 -8.21
N GLU A 13 17.55 19.22 -7.82
CA GLU A 13 17.67 19.66 -6.44
C GLU A 13 16.33 20.20 -5.91
N LEU A 14 15.63 21.01 -6.71
CA LEU A 14 14.32 21.55 -6.35
C LEU A 14 13.26 20.45 -6.17
N PHE A 15 13.25 19.45 -7.06
CA PHE A 15 12.31 18.32 -7.00
C PHE A 15 12.56 17.43 -5.79
N LEU A 16 13.83 17.21 -5.45
CA LEU A 16 14.21 16.47 -4.24
C LEU A 16 13.84 17.24 -2.96
N LYS A 17 13.96 18.59 -2.96
CA LYS A 17 13.57 19.45 -1.82
C LYS A 17 12.08 19.39 -1.49
N ILE A 18 11.22 19.20 -2.49
CA ILE A 18 9.78 18.97 -2.25
C ILE A 18 9.48 17.49 -1.89
N GLY A 19 10.48 16.64 -1.75
CA GLY A 19 10.32 15.25 -1.29
C GLY A 19 9.92 14.24 -2.37
N LEU A 20 10.08 14.58 -3.66
CA LEU A 20 9.94 13.58 -4.72
C LEU A 20 11.05 12.53 -4.62
N ASP A 21 10.72 11.29 -4.97
CA ASP A 21 11.73 10.24 -5.06
C ASP A 21 12.69 10.51 -6.23
N GLU A 22 13.93 10.05 -6.08
CA GLU A 22 15.00 10.34 -7.04
C GLU A 22 14.67 9.81 -8.45
N ARG A 23 13.97 8.68 -8.55
CA ARG A 23 13.55 8.10 -9.83
C ARG A 23 12.52 9.01 -10.52
N THR A 24 11.47 9.42 -9.80
CA THR A 24 10.44 10.33 -10.32
C THR A 24 11.01 11.70 -10.67
N ALA A 25 11.92 12.23 -9.84
CA ALA A 25 12.57 13.50 -10.13
C ALA A 25 13.41 13.44 -11.42
N LYS A 26 14.24 12.39 -11.60
CA LYS A 26 15.00 12.16 -12.84
C LYS A 26 14.10 11.98 -14.06
N ASN A 27 13.04 11.18 -13.94
CA ASN A 27 12.06 10.98 -15.02
C ASN A 27 11.35 12.28 -15.39
N THR A 28 11.08 13.13 -14.40
CA THR A 28 10.41 14.42 -14.63
C THR A 28 11.30 15.36 -15.43
N ILE A 29 12.60 15.44 -15.09
CA ILE A 29 13.57 16.29 -15.80
C ILE A 29 13.71 15.88 -17.27
N ALA A 30 13.58 14.59 -17.58
CA ALA A 30 13.59 14.09 -18.95
C ALA A 30 12.44 14.67 -19.81
N ASN A 31 11.35 15.13 -19.21
CA ASN A 31 10.23 15.75 -19.89
C ASN A 31 10.20 17.27 -19.66
N ASN A 32 10.81 18.03 -20.58
CA ASN A 32 10.92 19.49 -20.51
C ASN A 32 9.60 20.21 -20.19
N LYS A 33 8.47 19.77 -20.77
CA LYS A 33 7.17 20.42 -20.54
C LYS A 33 6.72 20.25 -19.09
N VAL A 34 6.85 19.04 -18.56
CA VAL A 34 6.49 18.74 -17.16
C VAL A 34 7.47 19.41 -16.21
N THR A 35 8.77 19.42 -16.53
CA THR A 35 9.80 20.15 -15.76
C THR A 35 9.45 21.62 -15.60
N THR A 36 9.18 22.33 -16.71
CA THR A 36 8.84 23.76 -16.66
C THR A 36 7.56 24.00 -15.88
N ASN A 37 6.53 23.15 -16.06
CA ASN A 37 5.27 23.31 -15.35
C ASN A 37 5.43 23.05 -13.84
N LEU A 38 6.17 22.01 -13.46
CA LEU A 38 6.41 21.68 -12.06
C LEU A 38 7.21 22.78 -11.35
N ILE A 39 8.23 23.34 -11.99
CA ILE A 39 8.97 24.50 -11.46
C ILE A 39 8.01 25.68 -11.23
N ALA A 40 7.15 26.01 -12.22
CA ALA A 40 6.18 27.09 -12.07
C ALA A 40 5.21 26.85 -10.89
N VAL A 41 4.69 25.63 -10.76
CA VAL A 41 3.79 25.24 -9.66
C VAL A 41 4.48 25.30 -8.31
N ILE A 42 5.76 24.90 -8.20
CA ILE A 42 6.55 25.00 -6.96
C ILE A 42 6.73 26.46 -6.53
N HIS A 43 7.01 27.36 -7.48
CA HIS A 43 7.10 28.79 -7.23
C HIS A 43 5.75 29.40 -6.83
N GLU A 44 4.66 29.03 -7.51
CA GLU A 44 3.30 29.48 -7.16
C GLU A 44 2.86 29.00 -5.78
N ALA A 45 3.27 27.79 -5.38
CA ALA A 45 3.02 27.23 -4.06
C ALA A 45 3.92 27.83 -2.97
N ALA A 46 4.95 28.60 -3.34
CA ALA A 46 5.96 29.15 -2.44
C ALA A 46 6.68 28.09 -1.57
N VAL A 47 6.95 26.91 -2.13
CA VAL A 47 7.63 25.79 -1.43
C VAL A 47 9.04 25.52 -1.96
N THR A 48 9.71 26.54 -2.48
CA THR A 48 11.08 26.43 -3.03
C THR A 48 12.11 26.01 -2.00
N ASP A 49 11.87 26.31 -0.72
CA ASP A 49 12.73 25.94 0.40
C ASP A 49 12.49 24.51 0.91
N GLY A 50 11.51 23.82 0.31
CA GLY A 50 11.14 22.44 0.61
C GLY A 50 9.77 22.30 1.26
N CYS A 51 9.24 21.08 1.25
CA CYS A 51 7.99 20.73 1.92
C CYS A 51 7.95 19.22 2.25
N ASP A 52 6.96 18.80 3.04
CA ASP A 52 6.75 17.40 3.33
C ASP A 52 6.49 16.59 2.06
N ARG A 53 6.98 15.34 2.04
CA ARG A 53 6.81 14.42 0.91
C ARG A 53 5.34 14.24 0.50
N ALA A 54 4.41 14.27 1.44
CA ALA A 54 2.98 14.19 1.14
C ALA A 54 2.51 15.39 0.32
N ILE A 55 2.90 16.60 0.73
CA ILE A 55 2.58 17.86 0.04
C ILE A 55 3.25 17.88 -1.34
N GLY A 56 4.53 17.49 -1.42
CA GLY A 56 5.26 17.41 -2.69
C GLY A 56 4.63 16.48 -3.72
N ASN A 57 4.15 15.31 -3.29
CA ASN A 57 3.44 14.38 -4.18
C ASN A 57 2.12 14.97 -4.71
N LEU A 58 1.40 15.75 -3.88
CA LEU A 58 0.19 16.45 -4.32
C LEU A 58 0.53 17.59 -5.28
N ILE A 59 1.58 18.36 -5.01
CA ILE A 59 2.09 19.42 -5.91
C ILE A 59 2.51 18.84 -7.26
N TYR A 60 3.17 17.68 -7.27
CA TYR A 60 3.51 16.96 -8.50
C TYR A 60 2.27 16.55 -9.28
N THR A 61 1.24 16.09 -8.58
CA THR A 61 -0.04 15.72 -9.20
C THR A 61 -0.73 16.96 -9.80
N VAL A 62 -0.70 18.11 -9.12
CA VAL A 62 -1.14 19.40 -9.68
C VAL A 62 -0.36 19.75 -10.94
N ALA A 63 0.97 19.65 -10.94
CA ALA A 63 1.77 20.00 -12.11
C ALA A 63 1.51 19.11 -13.33
N THR A 64 1.01 17.88 -13.14
CA THR A 64 0.84 16.90 -14.22
C THR A 64 -0.60 16.79 -14.72
N LYS A 65 -1.60 16.98 -13.84
CA LYS A 65 -3.01 16.70 -14.14
C LYS A 65 -3.95 17.92 -14.08
N TYR A 66 -3.45 19.09 -13.69
CA TYR A 66 -4.33 20.25 -13.50
C TYR A 66 -5.07 20.65 -14.79
N PRO A 67 -6.38 20.95 -14.71
CA PRO A 67 -7.20 21.29 -15.87
C PRO A 67 -6.75 22.59 -16.56
N ALA A 68 -6.46 22.51 -17.86
CA ALA A 68 -5.88 23.62 -18.62
C ALA A 68 -6.84 24.82 -18.79
N ASN A 69 -8.16 24.60 -18.70
CA ASN A 69 -9.19 25.63 -18.81
C ASN A 69 -9.39 26.44 -17.53
N ALA A 70 -8.76 26.05 -16.41
CA ALA A 70 -8.97 26.66 -15.09
C ALA A 70 -7.66 27.15 -14.44
N LEU A 71 -6.63 27.45 -15.24
CA LEU A 71 -5.29 27.81 -14.74
C LEU A 71 -5.27 29.00 -13.77
N MET A 72 -6.21 29.93 -13.90
CA MET A 72 -6.34 31.08 -13.00
C MET A 72 -6.64 30.72 -11.54
N HIS A 73 -7.23 29.55 -11.29
CA HIS A 73 -7.53 29.09 -9.93
C HIS A 73 -6.40 28.26 -9.29
N ARG A 74 -5.34 27.95 -10.05
CA ARG A 74 -4.24 27.07 -9.60
C ARG A 74 -3.55 27.60 -8.34
N PRO A 75 -3.22 28.89 -8.21
CA PRO A 75 -2.63 29.43 -6.98
C PRO A 75 -3.55 29.26 -5.76
N THR A 76 -4.87 29.34 -5.94
CA THR A 76 -5.84 29.11 -4.87
C THR A 76 -5.81 27.66 -4.43
N LEU A 77 -5.87 26.70 -5.35
CA LEU A 77 -5.77 25.26 -5.04
C LEU A 77 -4.46 24.93 -4.30
N LEU A 78 -3.34 25.51 -4.73
CA LEU A 78 -2.05 25.30 -4.09
C LEU A 78 -2.02 25.76 -2.63
N LYS A 79 -2.71 26.85 -2.27
CA LYS A 79 -2.86 27.26 -0.87
C LYS A 79 -3.58 26.20 -0.04
N TYR A 80 -4.59 25.52 -0.60
CA TYR A 80 -5.29 24.42 0.09
C TYR A 80 -4.39 23.19 0.30
N VAL A 81 -3.51 22.89 -0.66
CA VAL A 81 -2.55 21.79 -0.55
C VAL A 81 -1.47 22.12 0.50
N VAL A 82 -0.87 23.31 0.44
CA VAL A 82 0.19 23.73 1.38
C VAL A 82 -0.34 23.89 2.80
N SER A 83 -1.57 24.40 2.97
CA SER A 83 -2.23 24.49 4.29
C SER A 83 -2.77 23.14 4.81
N SER A 84 -2.51 22.02 4.11
CA SER A 84 -2.98 20.69 4.48
C SER A 84 -4.51 20.57 4.64
N LYS A 85 -5.28 21.43 3.94
CA LYS A 85 -6.74 21.29 3.82
C LYS A 85 -7.11 20.18 2.82
N ILE A 86 -6.32 20.05 1.75
CA ILE A 86 -6.37 18.91 0.82
C ILE A 86 -5.20 17.99 1.17
N LYS A 87 -5.51 16.83 1.73
CA LYS A 87 -4.54 15.88 2.31
C LYS A 87 -4.36 14.63 1.44
N ILE A 88 -5.41 14.20 0.74
CA ILE A 88 -5.42 12.93 0.00
C ILE A 88 -5.63 13.13 -1.50
N PRO A 89 -5.10 12.22 -2.35
CA PRO A 89 -5.27 12.32 -3.81
C PRO A 89 -6.72 12.34 -4.27
N ALA A 90 -7.65 11.70 -3.55
CA ALA A 90 -9.07 11.71 -3.89
C ALA A 90 -9.68 13.12 -3.83
N GLN A 91 -9.32 13.92 -2.82
CA GLN A 91 -9.74 15.32 -2.69
C GLN A 91 -9.18 16.16 -3.84
N LEU A 92 -7.95 15.87 -4.27
CA LEU A 92 -7.32 16.58 -5.37
C LEU A 92 -7.97 16.26 -6.74
N GLU A 93 -8.34 15.00 -6.99
CA GLU A 93 -9.07 14.62 -8.21
C GLU A 93 -10.50 15.21 -8.23
N ALA A 94 -11.16 15.30 -7.07
CA ALA A 94 -12.43 16.02 -6.94
C ALA A 94 -12.26 17.53 -7.22
N ALA A 95 -11.18 18.13 -6.71
CA ALA A 95 -10.84 19.52 -6.99
C ALA A 95 -10.61 19.76 -8.48
N PHE A 96 -9.89 18.88 -9.18
CA PHE A 96 -9.70 18.99 -10.63
C PHE A 96 -11.03 18.88 -11.38
N SER A 97 -11.91 17.98 -10.97
CA SER A 97 -13.23 17.83 -11.60
C SER A 97 -14.06 19.11 -11.45
N PHE A 98 -14.14 19.65 -10.22
CA PHE A 98 -14.85 20.89 -9.95
C PHE A 98 -14.27 22.08 -10.73
N LEU A 99 -12.94 22.20 -10.78
CA LEU A 99 -12.25 23.26 -11.49
C LEU A 99 -12.40 23.13 -13.01
N ALA A 100 -12.39 21.91 -13.54
CA ALA A 100 -12.63 21.67 -14.96
C ALA A 100 -14.05 22.11 -15.37
N ASP A 101 -15.05 21.89 -14.50
CA ASP A 101 -16.43 22.33 -14.75
C ASP A 101 -16.61 23.85 -14.58
N THR A 102 -15.90 24.46 -13.63
CA THR A 102 -15.92 25.91 -13.38
C THR A 102 -15.20 26.70 -14.48
N GLY A 103 -14.11 26.15 -15.02
CA GLY A 103 -13.33 26.80 -16.08
C GLY A 103 -12.74 28.14 -15.64
N SER A 104 -13.22 29.23 -16.26
CA SER A 104 -12.76 30.60 -16.00
C SER A 104 -13.76 31.44 -15.19
N ASP A 105 -14.83 30.82 -14.70
CA ASP A 105 -15.88 31.48 -13.93
C ASP A 105 -15.41 31.82 -12.50
N ASP A 106 -16.22 32.59 -11.76
CA ASP A 106 -15.89 33.00 -10.40
C ASP A 106 -15.71 31.80 -9.46
N PHE A 107 -14.62 31.82 -8.68
CA PHE A 107 -14.28 30.75 -7.76
C PHE A 107 -15.19 30.77 -6.53
N LYS A 108 -16.16 29.86 -6.49
CA LYS A 108 -17.08 29.70 -5.37
C LYS A 108 -16.47 28.83 -4.28
N VAL A 109 -15.90 29.48 -3.27
CA VAL A 109 -15.15 28.84 -2.18
C VAL A 109 -15.97 27.77 -1.44
N ILE A 110 -17.24 28.05 -1.13
CA ILE A 110 -18.09 27.13 -0.35
C ILE A 110 -18.39 25.87 -1.16
N GLU A 111 -18.86 26.03 -2.41
CA GLU A 111 -19.15 24.89 -3.30
C GLU A 111 -17.89 24.05 -3.56
N PHE A 112 -16.72 24.70 -3.67
CA PHE A 112 -15.44 24.01 -3.81
C PHE A 112 -15.06 23.21 -2.57
N GLU A 113 -15.15 23.80 -1.37
CA GLU A 113 -14.79 23.13 -0.12
C GLU A 113 -15.69 21.91 0.13
N GLU A 114 -17.00 22.03 -0.15
CA GLU A 114 -17.96 20.92 -0.07
C GLU A 114 -17.66 19.82 -1.10
N ALA A 115 -17.42 20.18 -2.37
CA ALA A 115 -17.13 19.22 -3.43
C ALA A 115 -15.81 18.44 -3.19
N CYS A 116 -14.83 19.09 -2.57
CA CYS A 116 -13.53 18.49 -2.27
C CYS A 116 -13.47 17.80 -0.90
N GLY A 117 -14.55 17.84 -0.10
CA GLY A 117 -14.56 17.29 1.24
C GLY A 117 -13.52 17.95 2.16
N VAL A 118 -13.31 19.26 2.03
CA VAL A 118 -12.39 20.01 2.91
C VAL A 118 -12.97 20.05 4.31
N GLY A 119 -12.18 19.61 5.29
CA GLY A 119 -12.63 19.52 6.70
C GLY A 119 -13.46 18.27 7.02
N VAL A 120 -13.70 17.39 6.04
CA VAL A 120 -14.32 16.09 6.30
C VAL A 120 -13.25 15.13 6.82
N GLU A 121 -13.36 14.75 8.10
CA GLU A 121 -12.56 13.68 8.69
C GLU A 121 -13.45 12.46 8.89
N VAL A 122 -13.13 11.38 8.17
CA VAL A 122 -13.86 10.11 8.29
C VAL A 122 -13.20 9.29 9.40
N SER A 123 -13.96 9.00 10.46
CA SER A 123 -13.47 8.20 11.58
C SER A 123 -13.29 6.72 11.17
N GLU A 124 -12.42 5.99 11.86
CA GLU A 124 -12.26 4.55 11.63
C GLU A 124 -13.56 3.78 11.88
N GLU A 125 -14.37 4.22 12.84
CA GLU A 125 -15.68 3.64 13.17
C GLU A 125 -16.67 3.81 12.01
N ASP A 126 -16.69 4.97 11.36
CA ASP A 126 -17.55 5.21 10.19
C ASP A 126 -17.13 4.37 8.99
N ILE A 127 -15.81 4.17 8.79
CA ILE A 127 -15.29 3.27 7.76
C ILE A 127 -15.70 1.84 8.06
N GLU A 128 -15.52 1.37 9.31
CA GLU A 128 -15.90 0.02 9.73
C GLU A 128 -17.40 -0.22 9.55
N LYS A 129 -18.24 0.74 9.93
CA LYS A 129 -19.69 0.67 9.71
C LYS A 129 -20.03 0.54 8.22
N THR A 130 -19.42 1.38 7.37
CA THR A 130 -19.65 1.34 5.92
C THR A 130 -19.22 0.01 5.31
N VAL A 131 -18.05 -0.50 5.71
CA VAL A 131 -17.55 -1.81 5.27
C VAL A 131 -18.49 -2.92 5.77
N SER A 132 -19.02 -2.82 6.99
CA SER A 132 -19.98 -3.79 7.54
C SER A 132 -21.25 -3.87 6.70
N GLU A 133 -21.86 -2.74 6.39
CA GLU A 133 -23.08 -2.67 5.57
C GLU A 133 -22.86 -3.30 4.20
N ILE A 134 -21.73 -3.01 3.55
CA ILE A 134 -21.39 -3.61 2.25
C ILE A 134 -21.21 -5.13 2.37
N PHE A 135 -20.59 -5.62 3.44
CA PHE A 135 -20.45 -7.06 3.65
C PHE A 135 -21.78 -7.75 3.91
N ASP A 136 -22.71 -7.09 4.58
CA ASP A 136 -24.05 -7.63 4.80
C ASP A 136 -24.86 -7.68 3.50
N GLU A 137 -24.76 -6.64 2.66
CA GLU A 137 -25.40 -6.60 1.33
C GLU A 137 -24.85 -7.66 0.37
N TYR A 138 -23.52 -7.85 0.36
CA TYR A 138 -22.84 -8.77 -0.56
C TYR A 138 -22.57 -10.15 0.06
N LYS A 139 -23.09 -10.42 1.26
CA LYS A 139 -22.80 -11.64 2.05
C LYS A 139 -22.98 -12.93 1.26
N ASN A 140 -24.10 -13.05 0.55
CA ASN A 140 -24.41 -14.25 -0.24
C ASN A 140 -23.40 -14.46 -1.37
N VAL A 141 -23.03 -13.37 -2.07
CA VAL A 141 -22.03 -13.40 -3.16
C VAL A 141 -20.65 -13.75 -2.62
N ILE A 142 -20.27 -13.18 -1.46
CA ILE A 142 -19.00 -13.48 -0.79
C ILE A 142 -18.94 -14.95 -0.39
N LEU A 143 -20.01 -15.52 0.16
CA LEU A 143 -20.04 -16.94 0.56
C LEU A 143 -19.97 -17.89 -0.66
N GLU A 144 -20.62 -17.54 -1.77
CA GLU A 144 -20.59 -18.33 -3.00
C GLU A 144 -19.22 -18.28 -3.70
N GLN A 145 -18.63 -17.10 -3.82
CA GLN A 145 -17.37 -16.89 -4.54
C GLN A 145 -16.14 -17.09 -3.64
N ARG A 146 -16.32 -17.09 -2.32
CA ARG A 146 -15.24 -17.11 -1.32
C ARG A 146 -14.16 -16.09 -1.66
N TYR A 147 -12.90 -16.52 -1.71
CA TYR A 147 -11.75 -15.66 -2.00
C TYR A 147 -11.60 -15.31 -3.48
N ARG A 148 -12.49 -15.80 -4.36
CA ARG A 148 -12.52 -15.40 -5.78
C ARG A 148 -13.29 -14.11 -6.02
N ILE A 149 -13.95 -13.58 -4.99
CA ILE A 149 -14.70 -12.32 -5.12
C ILE A 149 -13.76 -11.19 -5.53
N ASN A 150 -14.28 -10.29 -6.37
CA ASN A 150 -13.55 -9.10 -6.77
C ASN A 150 -13.47 -8.11 -5.59
N VAL A 151 -12.36 -8.17 -4.84
CA VAL A 151 -12.08 -7.25 -3.74
C VAL A 151 -12.05 -5.79 -4.22
N GLY A 152 -11.64 -5.54 -5.47
CA GLY A 152 -11.67 -4.21 -6.07
C GLY A 152 -13.08 -3.66 -6.24
N GLU A 153 -14.08 -4.52 -6.47
CA GLU A 153 -15.49 -4.14 -6.54
C GLU A 153 -16.02 -3.73 -5.16
N LEU A 154 -15.73 -4.53 -4.12
CA LEU A 154 -16.05 -4.19 -2.72
C LEU A 154 -15.42 -2.84 -2.33
N PHE A 155 -14.16 -2.64 -2.69
CA PHE A 155 -13.46 -1.38 -2.47
C PHE A 155 -14.15 -0.21 -3.19
N GLY A 156 -14.59 -0.44 -4.44
CA GLY A 156 -15.36 0.53 -5.21
C GLY A 156 -16.69 0.91 -4.54
N HIS A 157 -17.39 -0.05 -3.92
CA HIS A 157 -18.61 0.22 -3.16
C HIS A 157 -18.34 1.07 -1.92
N VAL A 158 -17.26 0.79 -1.18
CA VAL A 158 -16.87 1.61 -0.01
C VAL A 158 -16.56 3.03 -0.47
N ARG A 159 -15.77 3.19 -1.54
CA ARG A 159 -15.38 4.50 -2.08
C ARG A 159 -16.58 5.33 -2.57
N LYS A 160 -17.66 4.70 -3.03
CA LYS A 160 -18.90 5.41 -3.42
C LYS A 160 -19.65 5.98 -2.21
N ARG A 161 -19.64 5.31 -1.06
CA ARG A 161 -20.31 5.77 0.17
C ARG A 161 -19.44 6.69 1.00
N GLN A 162 -18.14 6.41 1.03
CA GLN A 162 -17.12 7.12 1.80
C GLN A 162 -15.93 7.46 0.88
N PRO A 163 -16.05 8.52 0.05
CA PRO A 163 -15.01 8.89 -0.92
C PRO A 163 -13.72 9.39 -0.27
N TRP A 164 -13.79 9.87 0.97
CA TRP A 164 -12.67 10.45 1.71
C TRP A 164 -12.01 9.50 2.71
N ALA A 165 -12.46 8.23 2.77
CA ALA A 165 -11.90 7.23 3.67
C ALA A 165 -10.45 6.88 3.31
N ASP A 166 -9.62 6.58 4.32
CA ASP A 166 -8.24 6.15 4.09
C ASP A 166 -8.24 4.78 3.36
N PRO A 167 -7.64 4.70 2.16
CA PRO A 167 -7.58 3.46 1.38
C PRO A 167 -6.94 2.28 2.11
N LYS A 168 -5.96 2.56 2.98
CA LYS A 168 -5.24 1.54 3.75
C LYS A 168 -6.15 0.94 4.81
N ILE A 169 -6.90 1.77 5.52
CA ILE A 169 -7.84 1.34 6.57
C ILE A 169 -8.98 0.54 5.93
N VAL A 170 -9.55 1.04 4.83
CA VAL A 170 -10.58 0.32 4.06
C VAL A 170 -10.08 -1.07 3.66
N LYS A 171 -8.86 -1.17 3.12
CA LYS A 171 -8.28 -2.45 2.71
C LYS A 171 -8.10 -3.40 3.90
N GLN A 172 -7.55 -2.92 5.00
CA GLN A 172 -7.35 -3.72 6.21
C GLN A 172 -8.66 -4.28 6.75
N LEU A 173 -9.72 -3.46 6.79
CA LEU A 173 -11.05 -3.87 7.25
C LEU A 173 -11.71 -4.88 6.31
N ILE A 174 -11.61 -4.68 4.99
CA ILE A 174 -12.13 -5.65 4.01
C ILE A 174 -11.41 -7.00 4.15
N ASP A 175 -10.07 -7.00 4.23
CA ASP A 175 -9.28 -8.23 4.37
C ASP A 175 -9.61 -8.94 5.70
N ALA A 176 -9.75 -8.20 6.79
CA ALA A 176 -10.14 -8.73 8.11
C ALA A 176 -11.54 -9.34 8.09
N LYS A 177 -12.53 -8.66 7.47
CA LYS A 177 -13.90 -9.18 7.36
C LYS A 177 -14.00 -10.38 6.43
N LEU A 178 -13.26 -10.41 5.32
CA LEU A 178 -13.20 -11.59 4.44
C LEU A 178 -12.67 -12.80 5.21
N TYR A 179 -11.59 -12.60 5.98
CA TYR A 179 -11.03 -13.66 6.81
C TYR A 179 -12.02 -14.13 7.88
N ALA A 180 -12.68 -13.20 8.58
CA ALA A 180 -13.69 -13.53 9.58
C ALA A 180 -14.88 -14.31 9.01
N LEU A 181 -15.31 -14.01 7.78
CA LEU A 181 -16.46 -14.66 7.14
C LEU A 181 -16.11 -15.99 6.45
N LEU A 182 -14.95 -16.09 5.81
CA LEU A 182 -14.57 -17.22 4.95
C LEU A 182 -13.60 -18.20 5.60
N GLY A 183 -12.93 -17.79 6.68
CA GLY A 183 -11.87 -18.54 7.33
C GLY A 183 -10.62 -18.64 6.47
N GLU A 184 -9.82 -19.68 6.67
CA GLU A 184 -8.58 -19.89 5.92
C GLU A 184 -8.83 -20.11 4.42
N ARG A 185 -7.86 -19.65 3.59
CA ARG A 185 -7.85 -19.94 2.15
C ARG A 185 -7.57 -21.43 1.94
N THR A 186 -8.39 -22.07 1.13
CA THR A 186 -8.29 -23.50 0.80
C THR A 186 -7.86 -23.69 -0.65
N ALA A 187 -7.38 -24.89 -1.00
CA ALA A 187 -7.02 -25.22 -2.40
C ALA A 187 -8.20 -25.03 -3.37
N ALA A 188 -9.44 -25.21 -2.89
CA ALA A 188 -10.66 -24.97 -3.65
C ALA A 188 -10.86 -23.49 -4.03
N ASP A 189 -10.20 -22.54 -3.37
CA ASP A 189 -10.25 -21.11 -3.71
C ASP A 189 -9.32 -20.76 -4.89
N ASN A 190 -8.30 -21.59 -5.16
CA ASN A 190 -7.34 -21.42 -6.25
C ASN A 190 -7.80 -22.06 -7.58
N GLU A 191 -8.83 -22.90 -7.54
CA GLU A 191 -9.38 -23.50 -8.76
C GLU A 191 -10.10 -22.45 -9.60
N LYS A 192 -9.90 -22.43 -10.93
CA LYS A 192 -10.66 -21.54 -11.82
C LYS A 192 -12.12 -22.01 -11.88
N PRO A 193 -13.11 -21.11 -11.81
CA PRO A 193 -14.51 -21.51 -11.78
C PRO A 193 -14.91 -22.25 -13.06
N ILE A 194 -15.53 -23.42 -12.90
CA ILE A 194 -16.20 -24.13 -13.99
C ILE A 194 -17.40 -23.27 -14.41
N LYS A 195 -17.36 -22.71 -15.62
CA LYS A 195 -18.42 -21.87 -16.18
C LYS A 195 -19.77 -22.60 -16.18
N LYS A 196 -20.65 -22.28 -15.24
CA LYS A 196 -22.10 -22.53 -15.40
C LYS A 196 -22.67 -21.43 -16.29
N LYS A 197 -23.09 -21.80 -17.50
CA LYS A 197 -23.84 -20.95 -18.44
C LYS A 197 -25.13 -20.46 -17.78
N LYS A 198 -25.33 -19.14 -17.70
CA LYS A 198 -26.63 -18.46 -17.75
C LYS A 198 -26.49 -17.12 -18.49
N GLU A 199 -27.59 -16.72 -19.11
CA GLU A 199 -27.72 -15.90 -20.33
C GLU A 199 -27.43 -14.38 -20.16
N LYS A 200 -27.07 -13.75 -21.28
CA LYS A 200 -26.83 -12.30 -21.44
C LYS A 200 -28.15 -11.50 -21.49
N PRO A 201 -28.06 -10.18 -21.24
CA PRO A 201 -28.46 -9.24 -22.30
C PRO A 201 -27.34 -8.26 -22.70
N VAL A 202 -27.12 -8.27 -24.02
CA VAL A 202 -26.67 -7.24 -24.99
C VAL A 202 -25.56 -6.20 -24.65
N LYS A 203 -24.58 -6.19 -25.56
CA LYS A 203 -23.44 -5.28 -25.77
C LYS A 203 -23.87 -3.84 -26.11
N VAL A 204 -23.03 -2.87 -25.72
CA VAL A 204 -22.54 -1.85 -26.68
C VAL A 204 -21.01 -1.93 -26.63
N GLU A 205 -20.40 -2.31 -27.75
CA GLU A 205 -18.96 -2.24 -27.98
C GLU A 205 -18.60 -0.82 -28.38
N ASP A 206 -17.50 -0.29 -27.84
CA ASP A 206 -16.50 0.30 -28.71
C ASP A 206 -15.10 -0.07 -28.22
N LYS A 207 -14.29 -0.55 -29.16
CA LYS A 207 -12.90 -0.99 -28.98
C LYS A 207 -11.98 0.11 -29.47
N SER A 208 -10.91 0.36 -28.74
CA SER A 208 -9.58 0.42 -29.35
C SER A 208 -8.48 0.12 -28.34
N THR A 209 -7.64 -0.83 -28.73
CA THR A 209 -6.45 -1.38 -28.12
C THR A 209 -5.28 -0.41 -28.08
N ALA A 210 -4.47 -0.48 -27.02
CA ALA A 210 -3.02 -0.37 -27.12
C ALA A 210 -2.39 -1.18 -25.97
N ASP A 211 -1.49 -2.08 -26.34
CA ASP A 211 -0.63 -2.85 -25.44
C ASP A 211 0.13 -1.93 -24.48
N ASP A 212 0.20 -2.29 -23.20
CA ASP A 212 1.25 -1.78 -22.34
C ASP A 212 1.85 -2.90 -21.51
N VAL A 213 3.13 -3.12 -21.77
CA VAL A 213 4.01 -4.07 -21.11
C VAL A 213 4.30 -3.52 -19.71
N PRO A 214 4.16 -4.31 -18.63
CA PRO A 214 4.52 -3.81 -17.30
C PRO A 214 6.01 -3.49 -17.25
N PRO A 215 6.42 -2.33 -16.68
CA PRO A 215 7.83 -1.99 -16.54
C PRO A 215 8.52 -3.00 -15.61
N PRO A 216 9.84 -3.24 -15.79
CA PRO A 216 10.55 -4.20 -14.96
C PRO A 216 10.53 -3.72 -13.50
N ASN A 217 10.12 -4.60 -12.60
CA ASN A 217 10.36 -4.44 -11.17
C ASN A 217 11.88 -4.24 -10.99
N PRO A 218 12.32 -3.28 -10.15
CA PRO A 218 13.67 -3.35 -9.61
C PRO A 218 13.79 -4.72 -8.90
N SER A 219 14.90 -5.43 -9.11
CA SER A 219 15.11 -6.77 -8.57
C SER A 219 14.84 -6.79 -7.06
N GLU A 220 13.88 -7.62 -6.63
CA GLU A 220 13.44 -7.79 -5.24
C GLU A 220 14.58 -8.27 -4.31
N GLU A 221 15.71 -8.69 -4.86
CA GLU A 221 16.84 -9.26 -4.13
C GLU A 221 17.72 -8.23 -3.38
N GLU A 222 17.67 -6.93 -3.71
CA GLU A 222 18.57 -5.93 -3.07
C GLU A 222 18.00 -5.23 -1.82
N LEU A 223 16.74 -5.48 -1.43
CA LEU A 223 16.11 -4.80 -0.29
C LEU A 223 15.35 -5.73 0.67
N ASN A 224 15.56 -7.04 0.61
CA ASN A 224 14.92 -7.98 1.53
C ASN A 224 15.77 -8.20 2.80
N PRO A 225 15.43 -7.56 3.94
CA PRO A 225 16.22 -7.66 5.16
C PRO A 225 16.17 -9.05 5.81
N PHE A 226 15.35 -9.98 5.29
CA PHE A 226 15.20 -11.34 5.81
C PHE A 226 16.11 -12.37 5.13
N LEU A 227 16.87 -11.98 4.09
CA LEU A 227 17.83 -12.86 3.41
C LEU A 227 18.99 -13.31 4.32
N ILE A 228 19.27 -12.55 5.39
CA ILE A 228 20.29 -12.91 6.38
C ILE A 228 19.93 -14.16 7.20
N PHE A 229 18.66 -14.58 7.19
CA PHE A 229 18.23 -15.76 7.93
C PHE A 229 18.40 -17.03 7.08
N PRO A 230 18.81 -18.17 7.69
CA PRO A 230 19.06 -19.42 6.97
C PRO A 230 17.79 -19.97 6.33
N SER A 231 17.89 -20.55 5.14
CA SER A 231 16.74 -21.11 4.41
C SER A 231 16.12 -22.32 5.17
N PRO A 232 14.82 -22.62 5.03
CA PRO A 232 14.19 -23.76 5.71
C PRO A 232 14.88 -25.11 5.47
N GLU A 233 15.50 -25.28 4.29
CA GLU A 233 16.25 -26.47 3.89
C GLU A 233 17.55 -26.63 4.68
N GLU A 234 18.07 -25.56 5.27
CA GLU A 234 19.26 -25.62 6.13
C GLU A 234 18.98 -26.26 7.48
N ASN A 235 17.72 -26.39 7.91
CA ASN A 235 17.37 -27.03 9.18
C ASN A 235 17.79 -28.51 9.28
N PHE A 236 18.15 -29.14 8.15
CA PHE A 236 18.60 -30.53 8.08
C PHE A 236 20.11 -30.70 8.26
N LYS A 237 20.87 -29.60 8.37
CA LYS A 237 22.33 -29.63 8.47
C LYS A 237 22.77 -29.54 9.93
N VAL A 238 23.89 -30.21 10.25
CA VAL A 238 24.58 -29.99 11.52
C VAL A 238 25.35 -28.68 11.37
N HIS A 239 24.90 -27.63 12.06
CA HIS A 239 25.52 -26.31 11.99
C HIS A 239 26.66 -26.14 13.00
N THR A 240 26.65 -26.91 14.09
CA THR A 240 27.66 -26.81 15.15
C THR A 240 27.84 -28.15 15.85
N GLU A 241 29.10 -28.51 16.12
CA GLU A 241 29.48 -29.62 16.98
C GLU A 241 30.10 -29.05 18.26
N VAL A 242 29.55 -29.42 19.42
CA VAL A 242 30.09 -29.02 20.73
C VAL A 242 30.79 -30.22 21.34
N PHE A 243 32.09 -30.09 21.58
CA PHE A 243 32.92 -31.12 22.21
C PHE A 243 32.98 -30.86 23.71
N PHE A 244 32.56 -31.83 24.50
CA PHE A 244 32.64 -31.78 25.95
C PHE A 244 33.93 -32.43 26.46
N SER A 245 34.35 -32.04 27.66
CA SER A 245 35.57 -32.52 28.31
C SER A 245 35.54 -34.01 28.66
N ASP A 246 34.35 -34.62 28.71
CA ASP A 246 34.15 -36.07 28.91
C ASP A 246 34.27 -36.87 27.60
N GLY A 247 34.59 -36.22 26.48
CA GLY A 247 34.71 -36.82 25.16
C GLY A 247 33.39 -36.97 24.40
N SER A 248 32.26 -36.52 24.98
CA SER A 248 30.99 -36.50 24.27
C SER A 248 30.93 -35.35 23.26
N VAL A 249 30.22 -35.57 22.14
CA VAL A 249 30.02 -34.56 21.10
C VAL A 249 28.52 -34.33 20.90
N LEU A 250 28.06 -33.11 21.15
CA LEU A 250 26.69 -32.70 20.85
C LEU A 250 26.64 -32.13 19.43
N ARG A 251 25.88 -32.81 18.58
CA ARG A 251 25.51 -32.33 17.25
C ARG A 251 24.08 -31.79 17.34
N ALA A 252 23.92 -30.48 17.25
CA ALA A 252 22.61 -29.85 17.28
C ALA A 252 21.89 -30.03 15.93
N CYS A 253 21.39 -31.24 15.68
CA CYS A 253 20.50 -31.54 14.56
C CYS A 253 19.28 -32.33 15.05
N ASN A 254 18.13 -32.08 14.44
CA ASN A 254 16.94 -32.90 14.69
C ASN A 254 17.16 -34.32 14.16
N SER A 255 16.79 -35.35 14.94
CA SER A 255 16.74 -36.71 14.42
C SER A 255 15.70 -36.82 13.30
N LYS A 256 15.89 -37.78 12.38
CA LYS A 256 14.95 -38.00 11.26
C LYS A 256 13.51 -38.21 11.75
N GLU A 257 13.33 -38.99 12.82
CA GLU A 257 12.01 -39.29 13.38
C GLU A 257 11.32 -38.03 13.98
N THR A 258 12.05 -37.23 14.76
CA THR A 258 11.50 -35.99 15.35
C THR A 258 11.14 -34.99 14.26
N LEU A 259 11.97 -34.93 13.21
CA LEU A 259 11.73 -34.08 12.06
C LEU A 259 10.52 -34.52 11.24
N GLU A 260 10.34 -35.81 10.98
CA GLU A 260 9.15 -36.32 10.30
C GLU A 260 7.87 -35.99 11.06
N LYS A 261 7.87 -36.15 12.39
CA LYS A 261 6.75 -35.73 13.27
C LYS A 261 6.51 -34.23 13.17
N HIS A 262 7.57 -33.42 13.20
CA HIS A 262 7.49 -31.98 13.06
C HIS A 262 6.91 -31.58 11.70
N LEU A 263 7.45 -32.09 10.59
CA LEU A 263 6.99 -31.79 9.23
C LEU A 263 5.54 -32.23 9.02
N LYS A 264 5.10 -33.33 9.64
CA LYS A 264 3.70 -33.74 9.62
C LYS A 264 2.79 -32.74 10.35
N ALA A 265 3.26 -32.15 11.45
CA ALA A 265 2.49 -31.17 12.22
C ALA A 265 2.50 -29.77 11.59
N THR A 266 3.64 -29.31 11.07
CA THR A 266 3.84 -27.95 10.55
C THR A 266 3.66 -27.83 9.04
N GLN A 267 3.58 -28.97 8.33
CA GLN A 267 3.52 -29.05 6.87
C GLN A 267 4.71 -28.35 6.20
N GLY A 268 5.86 -28.25 6.88
CA GLY A 268 7.05 -27.58 6.38
C GLY A 268 6.99 -26.04 6.38
N LYS A 269 5.95 -25.45 6.97
CA LYS A 269 5.82 -23.99 7.08
C LYS A 269 6.75 -23.44 8.16
N VAL A 270 7.31 -22.25 7.93
CA VAL A 270 8.09 -21.53 8.94
C VAL A 270 7.16 -21.02 10.04
N LEU A 271 7.42 -21.40 11.29
CA LEU A 271 6.64 -20.96 12.43
C LEU A 271 7.53 -20.19 13.41
N THR A 272 7.24 -18.91 13.60
CA THR A 272 7.91 -18.03 14.58
C THR A 272 6.99 -17.76 15.76
N ARG A 273 7.51 -17.10 16.80
CA ARG A 273 6.69 -16.62 17.92
C ARG A 273 7.20 -15.27 18.40
N PHE A 274 6.28 -14.37 18.73
CA PHE A 274 6.57 -13.15 19.47
C PHE A 274 5.97 -13.31 20.88
N PRO A 275 6.79 -13.44 21.94
CA PRO A 275 6.30 -13.70 23.29
C PRO A 275 6.43 -12.49 24.23
N PRO A 276 5.51 -11.50 24.17
CA PRO A 276 5.51 -10.40 25.12
C PRO A 276 4.98 -10.84 26.48
N GLU A 277 5.40 -10.15 27.54
CA GLU A 277 4.76 -10.27 28.85
C GLU A 277 3.37 -9.60 28.83
N PRO A 278 2.31 -10.23 29.38
CA PRO A 278 0.94 -9.68 29.40
C PRO A 278 0.83 -8.25 29.93
N ASN A 279 1.60 -7.96 30.97
CA ASN A 279 1.58 -6.68 31.67
C ASN A 279 2.80 -5.80 31.32
N GLY A 280 3.63 -6.24 30.37
CA GLY A 280 4.82 -5.52 29.94
C GLY A 280 4.47 -4.38 28.99
N TYR A 281 5.19 -3.26 29.10
CA TYR A 281 5.05 -2.15 28.17
C TYR A 281 5.96 -2.32 26.96
N LEU A 282 5.36 -2.31 25.77
CA LEU A 282 6.11 -2.37 24.53
C LEU A 282 6.83 -1.05 24.25
N HIS A 283 8.16 -1.08 24.28
CA HIS A 283 9.02 -0.01 23.79
C HIS A 283 9.60 -0.33 22.40
N ILE A 284 10.39 0.59 21.83
CA ILE A 284 10.95 0.49 20.47
C ILE A 284 11.77 -0.79 20.19
N GLY A 285 12.34 -1.42 21.22
CA GLY A 285 13.04 -2.70 21.08
C GLY A 285 12.10 -3.84 20.63
N HIS A 286 10.86 -3.81 21.11
CA HIS A 286 9.82 -4.75 20.69
C HIS A 286 9.43 -4.56 19.23
N ALA A 287 9.52 -3.34 18.69
CA ALA A 287 9.27 -3.12 17.27
C ALA A 287 10.24 -3.95 16.40
N LYS A 288 11.51 -4.07 16.79
CA LYS A 288 12.48 -4.94 16.10
C LYS A 288 12.13 -6.41 16.25
N ALA A 289 11.77 -6.86 17.44
CA ALA A 289 11.35 -8.25 17.67
C ALA A 289 10.12 -8.61 16.83
N MET A 290 9.07 -7.76 16.86
CA MET A 290 7.88 -7.93 16.03
C MET A 290 8.21 -7.92 14.53
N PHE A 291 9.06 -6.99 14.08
CA PHE A 291 9.49 -6.93 12.68
C PHE A 291 10.16 -8.23 12.24
N VAL A 292 11.03 -8.81 13.07
CA VAL A 292 11.70 -10.08 12.78
C VAL A 292 10.71 -11.24 12.83
N ASP A 293 9.99 -11.42 13.93
CA ASP A 293 9.16 -12.61 14.12
C ASP A 293 7.99 -12.67 13.13
N PHE A 294 7.22 -11.59 13.00
CA PHE A 294 6.08 -11.54 12.07
C PHE A 294 6.55 -11.37 10.62
N GLY A 295 7.59 -10.58 10.39
CA GLY A 295 8.11 -10.32 9.05
C GLY A 295 8.73 -11.57 8.41
N LEU A 296 9.55 -12.32 9.16
CA LEU A 296 10.19 -13.55 8.67
C LEU A 296 9.17 -14.64 8.37
N ALA A 297 8.15 -14.80 9.23
CA ALA A 297 7.07 -15.73 8.98
C ALA A 297 6.29 -15.36 7.70
N ARG A 298 5.94 -14.07 7.54
CA ARG A 298 5.24 -13.58 6.35
C ARG A 298 6.06 -13.81 5.08
N GLU A 299 7.34 -13.48 5.11
CA GLU A 299 8.26 -13.62 3.98
C GLU A 299 8.37 -15.07 3.50
N ARG A 300 8.33 -16.03 4.44
CA ARG A 300 8.52 -17.45 4.13
C ARG A 300 7.21 -18.24 4.00
N GLY A 301 6.08 -17.57 3.82
CA GLY A 301 4.77 -18.21 3.70
C GLY A 301 4.34 -19.01 4.94
N GLY A 302 4.85 -18.59 6.10
CA GLY A 302 4.68 -19.21 7.40
C GLY A 302 3.66 -18.50 8.31
N GLY A 303 3.75 -18.77 9.60
CA GLY A 303 2.90 -18.15 10.64
C GLY A 303 3.71 -17.70 11.86
N CYS A 304 3.22 -16.69 12.57
CA CYS A 304 3.80 -16.22 13.82
C CYS A 304 2.77 -16.33 14.95
N TYR A 305 3.14 -16.97 16.05
CA TYR A 305 2.30 -17.02 17.25
C TYR A 305 2.57 -15.82 18.15
N LEU A 306 1.55 -15.02 18.44
CA LEU A 306 1.57 -14.08 19.57
C LEU A 306 1.34 -14.89 20.85
N ARG A 307 2.44 -15.20 21.56
CA ARG A 307 2.40 -16.13 22.70
C ARG A 307 2.81 -15.42 23.99
N TRP A 308 1.83 -14.88 24.69
CA TRP A 308 2.01 -14.27 26.00
C TRP A 308 2.86 -15.13 26.94
N ASP A 309 3.92 -14.54 27.50
CA ASP A 309 4.79 -15.22 28.46
C ASP A 309 4.25 -15.00 29.87
N TYR A 310 3.53 -15.99 30.38
CA TYR A 310 3.05 -16.01 31.77
C TYR A 310 4.13 -16.64 32.63
N PHE A 311 4.64 -15.90 33.61
CA PHE A 311 5.31 -16.53 34.75
C PHE A 311 4.23 -17.24 35.57
N VAL A 312 4.32 -18.57 35.65
CA VAL A 312 3.54 -19.41 36.57
C VAL A 312 4.27 -19.49 37.90
#